data_AF-A0A1P8MRC4-F1
#
_entry.id   AF-A0A1P8MRC4-F1
#
_cell.length_a   1.000
_cell.length_b   1.000
_cell.length_c   1.000
_cell.angle_alpha   90.00
_cell.angle_beta   90.00
_cell.angle_gamma   90.00
#
_symmetry.space_group_name_H-M   'P 1'
#
loop_
_entity.id
_entity.type
_entity.pdbx_description
1 polymer ?
#
loop_
_entity_poly.entity_id
_entity_poly.type
_entity_poly.pdbx_seq_one_letter_code
_entity_poly.pdbx_strand_id
1 'polypeptide(L)'
;MVDPYATSRRSFLAGVSAAALIPGQAWAQGAPTFEDFAARARAMSGFDPVPRSLLTGARSVLDDMQATAFADGQGAAADEVTKTVLKALYTGRHMPRDGDMERFAYADALMYAAIEDSVNVPSYCGGIPAYWAEKPRIA
;
A
#
# COMPACT_ATOMS: atom_id res chain seq x y z
N MET A 1 5.01 57.64 36.02
CA MET A 1 3.91 56.67 35.84
C MET A 1 4.27 55.82 34.64
N VAL A 2 4.78 54.61 34.87
CA VAL A 2 5.39 53.75 33.84
C VAL A 2 4.38 52.65 33.47
N ASP A 3 4.04 52.56 32.19
CA ASP A 3 3.07 51.59 31.66
C ASP A 3 3.60 50.15 31.77
N PRO A 4 2.87 49.21 32.41
CA PRO A 4 3.34 47.83 32.61
C PRO A 4 3.13 46.89 31.40
N TYR A 5 2.61 47.37 30.27
CA TYR A 5 2.20 46.52 29.15
C TYR A 5 3.10 46.58 27.90
N ALA A 6 4.22 47.31 27.95
CA ALA A 6 5.11 47.47 26.79
C ALA A 6 5.93 46.20 26.43
N THR A 7 5.95 45.17 27.29
CA THR A 7 6.89 44.04 27.19
C THR A 7 6.27 42.75 26.61
N SER A 8 5.06 42.79 26.05
CA SER A 8 4.36 41.57 25.59
C SER A 8 4.55 41.27 24.08
N ARG A 9 4.68 42.28 23.22
CA ARG A 9 4.72 42.06 21.75
C ARG A 9 6.09 41.68 21.18
N ARG A 10 7.19 42.10 21.81
CA ARG A 10 8.55 41.80 21.33
C ARG A 10 8.97 40.35 21.59
N SER A 11 8.46 39.75 22.66
CA SER A 11 8.78 38.38 23.07
C SER A 11 8.16 37.32 22.15
N PHE A 12 7.00 37.63 21.53
CA PHE A 12 6.31 36.70 20.64
C PHE A 12 6.98 36.60 19.25
N LEU A 13 7.55 37.70 18.75
CA LEU A 13 8.27 37.73 17.46
C LEU A 13 9.66 37.07 17.53
N ALA A 14 10.28 37.05 18.71
CA ALA A 14 11.54 36.33 18.92
C ALA A 14 11.36 34.79 18.91
N GLY A 15 10.20 34.29 19.34
CA GLY A 15 9.90 32.85 19.33
C GLY A 15 9.71 32.26 17.93
N VAL A 16 9.13 33.03 17.00
CA VAL A 16 8.89 32.57 15.62
C VAL A 16 10.19 32.54 14.79
N SER A 17 11.16 33.41 15.10
CA SER A 17 12.41 33.51 14.33
C SER A 17 13.42 32.40 14.65
N ALA A 18 13.34 31.78 15.83
CA ALA A 18 14.23 30.67 16.21
C ALA A 18 13.84 29.34 15.54
N ALA A 19 12.57 29.14 15.17
CA ALA A 19 12.11 27.92 14.50
C ALA A 19 12.60 27.82 13.03
N ALA A 20 12.95 28.94 12.41
CA ALA A 20 13.44 28.98 11.03
C ALA A 20 14.93 28.60 10.87
N LEU A 21 15.66 28.45 11.99
CA LEU A 21 17.10 28.16 12.00
C LEU A 21 17.43 26.77 12.57
N ILE A 22 16.46 25.84 12.59
CA ILE A 22 16.75 24.41 12.73
C ILE A 22 16.70 23.79 11.34
N PRO A 23 17.77 23.91 10.52
CA PRO A 23 17.91 23.10 9.34
C PRO A 23 18.02 21.65 9.81
N GLY A 24 17.00 20.84 9.55
CA GLY A 24 17.12 19.39 9.68
C GLY A 24 16.15 18.68 10.61
N GLN A 25 15.10 19.32 11.14
CA GLN A 25 13.91 18.53 11.50
C GLN A 25 13.13 18.19 10.22
N ALA A 26 13.76 17.42 9.34
CA ALA A 26 13.03 16.39 8.62
C ALA A 26 12.37 15.58 9.74
N TRP A 27 11.07 15.72 9.87
CA TRP A 27 10.29 14.83 10.70
C TRP A 27 10.71 13.45 10.24
N ALA A 28 11.34 12.67 11.11
CA ALA A 28 11.58 11.28 10.82
C ALA A 28 10.18 10.70 10.58
N GLN A 29 9.77 10.59 9.32
CA GLN A 29 8.61 9.79 8.95
C GLN A 29 8.93 8.43 9.56
N GLY A 30 8.18 8.07 10.60
CA GLY A 30 8.33 6.77 11.23
C GLY A 30 8.22 5.70 10.15
N ALA A 31 8.85 4.54 10.38
CA ALA A 31 8.76 3.43 9.44
C ALA A 31 7.28 3.21 9.06
N PRO A 32 6.97 3.01 7.76
CA PRO A 32 5.59 2.93 7.30
C PRO A 32 4.86 1.83 8.04
N THR A 33 3.65 2.15 8.51
CA THR A 33 2.82 1.19 9.22
C THR A 33 2.24 0.16 8.24
N PHE A 34 1.74 -0.95 8.78
CA PHE A 34 0.99 -1.90 7.96
C PHE A 34 -0.26 -1.26 7.33
N GLU A 35 -0.87 -0.29 8.01
CA GLU A 35 -2.04 0.44 7.49
C GLU A 35 -1.66 1.34 6.31
N ASP A 36 -0.49 2.00 6.35
CA ASP A 36 0.01 2.79 5.23
C ASP A 36 0.27 1.91 4.00
N PHE A 37 0.90 0.74 4.22
CA PHE A 37 1.08 -0.27 3.19
C PHE A 37 -0.26 -0.73 2.62
N ALA A 38 -1.23 -1.07 3.47
CA ALA A 38 -2.54 -1.56 3.06
C ALA A 38 -3.33 -0.48 2.29
N ALA A 39 -3.29 0.77 2.72
CA ALA A 39 -3.92 1.89 2.03
C ALA A 39 -3.33 2.07 0.62
N ARG A 40 -2.00 2.04 0.50
CA ARG A 40 -1.32 2.15 -0.79
C ARG A 40 -1.62 0.95 -1.70
N ALA A 41 -1.62 -0.27 -1.15
CA ALA A 41 -1.94 -1.48 -1.89
C ALA A 41 -3.37 -1.46 -2.47
N ARG A 42 -4.37 -0.98 -1.71
CA ARG A 42 -5.73 -0.74 -2.20
C ARG A 42 -5.74 0.28 -3.34
N ALA A 43 -5.10 1.44 -3.12
CA ALA A 43 -5.04 2.51 -4.12
C ALA A 43 -4.40 2.05 -5.44
N MET A 44 -3.35 1.22 -5.39
CA MET A 44 -2.67 0.75 -6.60
C MET A 44 -3.34 -0.43 -7.29
N SER A 45 -4.03 -1.29 -6.52
CA SER A 45 -4.74 -2.45 -7.09
C SER A 45 -6.13 -2.10 -7.61
N GLY A 46 -6.73 -1.01 -7.13
CA GLY A 46 -8.12 -0.64 -7.47
C GLY A 46 -9.17 -1.45 -6.70
N PHE A 47 -8.76 -2.28 -5.73
CA PHE A 47 -9.66 -3.07 -4.88
C PHE A 47 -9.75 -2.46 -3.48
N ASP A 48 -10.99 -2.34 -2.97
CA ASP A 48 -11.27 -2.04 -1.56
C ASP A 48 -12.60 -2.72 -1.16
N PRO A 49 -12.57 -3.74 -0.27
CA PRO A 49 -11.44 -4.22 0.53
C PRO A 49 -10.48 -5.15 -0.24
N VAL A 50 -9.22 -5.20 0.22
CA VAL A 50 -8.26 -6.27 -0.15
C VAL A 50 -8.18 -7.29 0.99
N PRO A 51 -8.23 -8.61 0.72
CA PRO A 51 -8.12 -9.64 1.75
C PRO A 51 -6.86 -9.53 2.61
N ARG A 52 -7.01 -9.70 3.94
CA ARG A 52 -5.89 -9.55 4.90
C ARG A 52 -4.80 -10.60 4.70
N SER A 53 -5.16 -11.81 4.27
CA SER A 53 -4.23 -12.88 3.86
C SER A 53 -3.27 -12.39 2.77
N LEU A 54 -3.85 -11.77 1.74
CA LEU A 54 -3.14 -11.23 0.59
C LEU A 54 -2.25 -10.04 0.96
N LEU A 55 -2.75 -9.11 1.79
CA LEU A 55 -1.96 -7.96 2.27
C LEU A 55 -0.78 -8.41 3.14
N THR A 56 -1.00 -9.35 4.06
CA THR A 56 0.07 -9.89 4.91
C THR A 56 1.15 -10.58 4.07
N GLY A 57 0.74 -11.43 3.12
CA GLY A 57 1.67 -12.11 2.23
C GLY A 57 2.42 -11.16 1.30
N ALA A 58 1.75 -10.14 0.75
CA ALA A 58 2.42 -9.14 -0.07
C ALA A 58 3.38 -8.25 0.74
N ARG A 59 3.10 -7.96 2.02
CA ARG A 59 4.03 -7.22 2.88
C ARG A 59 5.26 -8.05 3.24
N SER A 60 5.13 -9.37 3.42
CA SER A 60 6.24 -10.23 3.82
C SER A 60 7.29 -10.43 2.72
N VAL A 61 6.98 -10.10 1.46
CA VAL A 61 7.96 -10.15 0.36
C VAL A 61 8.91 -8.95 0.34
N LEU A 62 8.62 -7.91 1.13
CA LEU A 62 9.38 -6.68 1.15
C LEU A 62 10.28 -6.61 2.38
N ASP A 63 11.53 -6.22 2.17
CA ASP A 63 12.37 -5.70 3.25
C ASP A 63 11.89 -4.31 3.69
N ASP A 64 12.48 -3.77 4.77
CA ASP A 64 12.05 -2.48 5.33
C ASP A 64 12.34 -1.29 4.41
N MET A 65 13.40 -1.37 3.60
CA MET A 65 13.74 -0.34 2.63
C MET A 65 12.73 -0.33 1.47
N GLN A 66 12.36 -1.51 0.98
CA GLN A 66 11.34 -1.69 -0.06
C GLN A 66 9.96 -1.30 0.45
N ALA A 67 9.61 -1.63 1.69
CA ALA A 67 8.35 -1.22 2.30
C ALA A 67 8.25 0.31 2.39
N THR A 68 9.35 0.98 2.75
CA THR A 68 9.45 2.45 2.75
C THR A 68 9.31 3.02 1.35
N ALA A 69 10.06 2.49 0.37
CA ALA A 69 9.96 2.92 -1.02
C ALA A 69 8.55 2.73 -1.61
N PHE A 70 7.86 1.64 -1.26
CA PHE A 70 6.48 1.41 -1.68
C PHE A 70 5.51 2.42 -1.07
N ALA A 71 5.64 2.71 0.23
CA ALA A 71 4.80 3.66 0.93
C ALA A 71 5.00 5.10 0.43
N ASP A 72 6.26 5.50 0.19
CA ASP A 72 6.61 6.83 -0.33
C ASP A 72 6.15 7.02 -1.79
N GLY A 73 6.20 5.95 -2.59
CA GLY A 73 5.63 5.93 -3.93
C GLY A 73 6.34 6.83 -4.96
N GLN A 74 7.58 7.26 -4.70
CA GLN A 74 8.33 8.15 -5.57
C GLN A 74 9.63 7.52 -6.09
N GLY A 75 9.87 7.68 -7.40
CA GLY A 75 11.11 7.28 -8.07
C GLY A 75 11.08 5.87 -8.68
N ALA A 76 12.06 5.57 -9.52
CA ALA A 76 12.12 4.30 -10.28
C ALA A 76 12.21 3.06 -9.38
N ALA A 77 12.84 3.18 -8.21
CA ALA A 77 12.88 2.10 -7.22
C ALA A 77 11.48 1.79 -6.67
N ALA A 78 10.65 2.82 -6.43
CA ALA A 78 9.28 2.64 -5.99
C ALA A 78 8.41 1.99 -7.08
N ASP A 79 8.65 2.28 -8.36
CA ASP A 79 7.92 1.68 -9.47
C ASP A 79 8.17 0.16 -9.57
N GLU A 80 9.41 -0.29 -9.46
CA GLU A 80 9.75 -1.72 -9.51
C GLU A 80 9.23 -2.47 -8.28
N VAL A 81 9.31 -1.86 -7.09
CA VAL A 81 8.69 -2.41 -5.88
C VAL A 81 7.17 -2.47 -6.05
N THR A 82 6.55 -1.44 -6.61
CA THR A 82 5.11 -1.41 -6.87
C THR A 82 4.68 -2.52 -7.81
N LYS A 83 5.43 -2.76 -8.91
CA LYS A 83 5.17 -3.91 -9.80
C LYS A 83 5.29 -5.25 -9.06
N THR A 84 6.28 -5.37 -8.17
CA THR A 84 6.47 -6.56 -7.36
C THR A 84 5.29 -6.81 -6.43
N VAL A 85 4.82 -5.76 -5.73
CA VAL A 85 3.64 -5.83 -4.86
C VAL A 85 2.39 -6.15 -5.66
N LEU A 86 2.13 -5.46 -6.78
CA LEU A 86 0.97 -5.73 -7.62
C LEU A 86 0.97 -7.15 -8.18
N LYS A 87 2.13 -7.65 -8.63
CA LYS A 87 2.27 -9.05 -9.06
C LYS A 87 1.92 -10.00 -7.92
N ALA A 88 2.41 -9.73 -6.71
CA ALA A 88 2.14 -10.54 -5.53
C ALA A 88 0.64 -10.54 -5.17
N LEU A 89 -0.04 -9.38 -5.22
CA LEU A 89 -1.47 -9.25 -4.95
C LEU A 89 -2.32 -9.95 -6.02
N TYR A 90 -2.05 -9.72 -7.30
CA TYR A 90 -2.85 -10.29 -8.39
C TYR A 90 -2.67 -11.80 -8.52
N THR A 91 -1.49 -12.34 -8.20
CA THR A 91 -1.22 -13.78 -8.36
C THR A 91 -1.24 -14.56 -7.05
N GLY A 92 -1.30 -13.88 -5.91
CA GLY A 92 -1.26 -14.49 -4.57
C GLY A 92 0.01 -15.29 -4.28
N ARG A 93 1.09 -15.00 -5.01
CA ARG A 93 2.38 -15.69 -4.95
C ARG A 93 3.54 -14.75 -5.22
N HIS A 94 4.71 -15.10 -4.72
CA HIS A 94 5.97 -14.42 -4.98
C HIS A 94 7.01 -15.42 -5.45
N MET A 95 7.89 -14.99 -6.36
CA MET A 95 9.04 -15.78 -6.77
C MET A 95 10.28 -14.92 -6.50
N PRO A 96 11.04 -15.24 -5.43
CA PRO A 96 12.29 -14.56 -5.17
C PRO A 96 13.30 -14.89 -6.27
N ARG A 97 14.30 -14.02 -6.45
CA ARG A 97 15.31 -14.17 -7.51
C ARG A 97 16.07 -15.50 -7.43
N ASP A 98 16.36 -15.96 -6.21
CA ASP A 98 17.22 -17.11 -5.93
C ASP A 98 16.52 -18.16 -5.06
N GLY A 99 15.21 -18.38 -5.25
CA GLY A 99 14.46 -19.34 -4.43
C GLY A 99 13.21 -19.88 -5.09
N ASP A 100 12.50 -20.74 -4.35
CA ASP A 100 11.28 -21.37 -4.81
C ASP A 100 10.10 -20.41 -4.80
N MET A 101 9.13 -20.70 -5.66
CA MET A 101 7.88 -19.95 -5.68
C MET A 101 7.08 -20.18 -4.40
N GLU A 102 6.77 -19.10 -3.71
CA GLU A 102 5.95 -19.11 -2.50
C GLU A 102 4.53 -18.65 -2.82
N ARG A 103 3.53 -19.40 -2.36
CA ARG A 103 2.11 -19.04 -2.49
C ARG A 103 1.54 -18.79 -1.10
N PHE A 104 0.98 -17.60 -0.90
CA PHE A 104 0.36 -17.21 0.36
C PHE A 104 -1.16 -17.09 0.26
N ALA A 105 -1.71 -16.94 -0.95
CA ALA A 105 -3.14 -16.90 -1.18
C ALA A 105 -3.46 -17.43 -2.58
N TYR A 106 -4.42 -18.34 -2.72
CA TYR A 106 -4.83 -18.84 -4.04
C TYR A 106 -6.19 -18.28 -4.46
N ALA A 107 -7.24 -18.59 -3.70
CA ALA A 107 -8.59 -18.12 -4.00
C ALA A 107 -8.74 -16.60 -3.85
N ASP A 108 -7.99 -15.98 -2.93
CA ASP A 108 -8.05 -14.53 -2.68
C ASP A 108 -7.23 -13.68 -3.67
N ALA A 109 -6.58 -14.29 -4.67
CA ALA A 109 -5.74 -13.56 -5.62
C ALA A 109 -6.59 -12.61 -6.49
N LEU A 110 -6.18 -11.34 -6.61
CA LEU A 110 -7.01 -10.30 -7.24
C LEU A 110 -7.29 -10.55 -8.73
N MET A 111 -6.47 -11.36 -9.42
CA MET A 111 -6.76 -11.74 -10.80
C MET A 111 -8.09 -12.49 -10.94
N TYR A 112 -8.53 -13.21 -9.91
CA TYR A 112 -9.84 -13.88 -9.92
C TYR A 112 -10.97 -12.91 -9.58
N ALA A 113 -10.75 -12.01 -8.61
CA ALA A 113 -11.72 -10.97 -8.27
C ALA A 113 -12.00 -10.04 -9.47
N ALA A 114 -11.02 -9.80 -10.34
CA ALA A 114 -11.17 -8.99 -11.54
C ALA A 114 -12.10 -9.61 -12.61
N ILE A 115 -12.41 -10.91 -12.52
CA ILE A 115 -13.20 -11.66 -13.51
C ILE A 115 -14.25 -12.57 -12.84
N GLU A 116 -14.63 -12.27 -11.60
CA GLU A 116 -15.49 -13.14 -10.78
C GLU A 116 -16.91 -13.27 -11.32
N ASP A 117 -17.32 -12.37 -12.21
CA ASP A 117 -18.61 -12.35 -12.90
C ASP A 117 -18.74 -13.45 -13.97
N SER A 118 -17.61 -13.99 -14.42
CA SER A 118 -17.54 -14.84 -15.61
C SER A 118 -16.68 -16.08 -15.44
N VAL A 119 -15.78 -16.11 -14.45
CA VAL A 119 -14.85 -17.22 -14.23
C VAL A 119 -14.77 -17.57 -12.75
N ASN A 120 -15.01 -18.85 -12.44
CA ASN A 120 -14.72 -19.39 -11.12
C ASN A 120 -13.21 -19.59 -10.92
N VAL A 121 -12.77 -19.48 -9.66
CA VAL A 121 -11.43 -19.93 -9.26
C VAL A 121 -11.28 -21.41 -9.60
N PRO A 122 -10.21 -21.84 -10.31
CA PRO A 122 -10.01 -23.25 -10.63
C PRO A 122 -9.98 -24.12 -9.37
N SER A 123 -10.54 -25.32 -9.46
CA SER A 123 -10.77 -26.24 -8.33
C SER A 123 -11.84 -25.81 -7.32
N TYR A 124 -12.53 -24.68 -7.54
CA TYR A 124 -13.71 -24.27 -6.78
C TYR A 124 -14.93 -24.29 -7.67
N CYS A 125 -15.96 -25.03 -7.25
CA CYS A 125 -17.28 -24.92 -7.84
C CYS A 125 -17.91 -23.61 -7.35
N GLY A 126 -18.22 -22.70 -8.27
CA GLY A 126 -18.93 -21.45 -7.99
C GLY A 126 -20.13 -21.27 -8.92
N GLY A 127 -21.12 -20.51 -8.46
CA GLY A 127 -22.30 -20.14 -9.24
C GLY A 127 -23.24 -21.30 -9.59
N ILE A 128 -24.00 -21.11 -10.67
CA ILE A 128 -24.98 -22.06 -11.18
C ILE A 128 -24.26 -23.09 -12.07
N PRO A 129 -24.48 -24.41 -11.90
CA PRO A 129 -23.96 -25.40 -12.83
C PRO A 129 -24.29 -25.04 -14.29
N ALA A 130 -23.33 -25.24 -15.19
CA ALA A 130 -23.45 -24.87 -16.60
C ALA A 130 -23.55 -23.37 -16.92
N TYR A 131 -23.15 -22.46 -16.00
CA TYR A 131 -23.07 -21.02 -16.28
C TYR A 131 -22.27 -20.68 -17.55
N TRP A 132 -21.29 -21.52 -17.91
CA TRP A 132 -20.45 -21.38 -19.11
C TRP A 132 -21.22 -21.53 -20.43
N ALA A 133 -22.48 -21.98 -20.40
CA ALA A 133 -23.33 -22.04 -21.59
C ALA A 133 -23.83 -20.66 -22.02
N GLU A 134 -23.89 -19.69 -21.09
CA GLU A 134 -24.30 -18.33 -21.37
C GLU A 134 -23.09 -17.47 -21.74
N LYS A 135 -23.25 -16.60 -22.75
CA LYS A 135 -22.20 -15.64 -23.10
C LYS A 135 -22.09 -14.59 -21.99
N PRO A 136 -20.90 -14.34 -21.42
CA PRO A 136 -20.70 -13.26 -20.46
C PRO A 136 -21.13 -11.92 -21.05
N ARG A 137 -21.83 -11.11 -20.26
CA ARG A 137 -22.08 -9.71 -20.60
C ARG A 137 -20.77 -8.96 -20.35
N ILE A 138 -20.34 -8.13 -21.30
CA ILE A 138 -19.10 -7.37 -21.18
C ILE A 138 -19.14 -6.55 -19.88
N ALA A 139 -18.10 -6.68 -19.05
CA ALA A 139 -17.82 -5.84 -17.89
C ALA A 139 -17.30 -4.46 -18.32
#